data_AF-A0A7Y2T298-F1
#
_entry.id   AF-A0A7Y2T298-F1
#
_cell.length_a   1.000
_cell.length_b   1.000
_cell.length_c   1.000
_cell.angle_alpha   90.00
_cell.angle_beta   90.00
_cell.angle_gamma   90.00
#
_symmetry.space_group_name_H-M   'P 1'
#
loop_
_entity.id
_entity.type
_entity.pdbx_description
1 polymer ?
#
loop_
_entity_poly.entity_id
_entity_poly.type
_entity_poly.pdbx_seq_one_letter_code
_entity_poly.pdbx_strand_id
1 'polypeptide(L)'
;MSNAVHEFNDYRARMNEKLLGADNKLIKRIFNLDTNAYTAGALDVKTKELLGLATSAVLRCDDCIKYHLEKAHENGVSREE
;
A
#
# COMPACT_ATOMS: atom_id res chain seq x y z
N MET A 1 -21.62 -13.81 -2.57
CA MET A 1 -21.03 -12.60 -3.16
C MET A 1 -19.60 -12.55 -2.70
N SER A 2 -18.64 -12.43 -3.61
CA SER A 2 -17.24 -12.34 -3.18
C SER A 2 -16.98 -11.01 -2.49
N ASN A 3 -16.14 -11.03 -1.46
CA ASN A 3 -15.71 -9.84 -0.76
C ASN A 3 -14.56 -9.22 -1.56
N ALA A 4 -14.81 -8.09 -2.22
CA ALA A 4 -13.84 -7.41 -3.08
C ALA A 4 -12.53 -7.06 -2.36
N VAL A 5 -12.58 -6.78 -1.05
CA VAL A 5 -11.38 -6.54 -0.22
C VAL A 5 -10.57 -7.82 -0.07
N HIS A 6 -11.23 -8.94 0.22
CA HIS A 6 -10.54 -10.23 0.35
C HIS A 6 -9.91 -10.66 -0.98
N GLU A 7 -10.62 -10.53 -2.10
CA GLU A 7 -10.07 -10.90 -3.42
C GLU A 7 -8.82 -10.09 -3.77
N PHE A 8 -8.84 -8.79 -3.50
CA PHE A 8 -7.70 -7.89 -3.70
C PHE A 8 -6.51 -8.30 -2.82
N ASN A 9 -6.74 -8.53 -1.53
CA ASN A 9 -5.70 -8.90 -0.57
C ASN A 9 -5.10 -10.27 -0.88
N ASP A 10 -5.93 -11.26 -1.22
CA ASP A 10 -5.48 -12.59 -1.63
C ASP A 10 -4.61 -12.52 -2.89
N TYR A 11 -5.02 -11.71 -3.88
CA TYR A 11 -4.21 -11.50 -5.08
C TYR A 11 -2.85 -10.86 -4.78
N ARG A 12 -2.84 -9.78 -3.97
CA ARG A 12 -1.60 -9.11 -3.58
C ARG A 12 -0.67 -10.03 -2.79
N ALA A 13 -1.20 -10.81 -1.84
CA ALA A 13 -0.40 -11.75 -1.06
C ALA A 13 0.31 -12.77 -1.96
N ARG A 14 -0.42 -13.41 -2.89
CA ARG A 14 0.14 -14.36 -3.85
C ARG A 14 1.22 -13.73 -4.74
N MET A 15 0.99 -12.49 -5.21
CA MET A 15 1.97 -11.81 -6.07
C MET A 15 3.21 -11.34 -5.31
N ASN A 16 3.05 -10.86 -4.09
CA ASN A 16 4.18 -10.50 -3.22
C ASN A 16 5.05 -11.72 -2.89
N GLU A 17 4.43 -12.87 -2.60
CA GLU A 17 5.16 -14.13 -2.41
C GLU A 17 6.00 -14.48 -3.65
N LYS A 18 5.40 -14.41 -4.83
CA LYS A 18 6.11 -14.66 -6.10
C LYS A 18 7.25 -13.67 -6.34
N LEU A 19 7.03 -12.38 -6.11
CA LEU A 19 8.02 -11.32 -6.34
C LEU A 19 9.18 -11.38 -5.35
N LEU A 20 8.90 -11.62 -4.07
CA LEU A 20 9.93 -11.72 -3.02
C LEU A 20 10.67 -13.07 -3.05
N GLY A 21 10.00 -14.13 -3.52
CA GLY A 21 10.60 -15.43 -3.79
C GLY A 21 11.49 -15.44 -5.03
N ALA A 22 11.35 -14.46 -5.93
CA ALA A 22 12.31 -14.25 -7.00
C ALA A 22 13.63 -13.76 -6.40
N ASP A 23 14.75 -14.40 -6.73
CA ASP A 23 16.07 -13.95 -6.25
C ASP A 23 16.57 -12.72 -7.02
N ASN A 24 15.86 -11.61 -6.84
CA ASN A 24 16.15 -10.34 -7.50
C ASN A 24 16.45 -9.26 -6.46
N LYS A 25 17.72 -8.85 -6.41
CA LYS A 25 18.22 -7.83 -5.48
C LYS A 25 17.56 -6.47 -5.66
N LEU A 26 17.16 -6.10 -6.88
CA LEU A 26 16.50 -4.82 -7.15
C LEU A 26 15.08 -4.81 -6.58
N ILE A 27 14.32 -5.88 -6.79
CA ILE A 27 12.96 -6.02 -6.24
C ILE A 27 13.00 -5.92 -4.71
N LYS A 28 13.90 -6.67 -4.06
CA LYS A 28 14.08 -6.64 -2.59
C LYS A 28 14.37 -5.23 -2.07
N ARG A 29 15.21 -4.45 -2.76
CA ARG A 29 15.55 -3.07 -2.38
C ARG A 29 14.40 -2.10 -2.55
N ILE A 30 13.64 -2.21 -3.65
CA ILE A 30 12.50 -1.34 -3.91
C ILE A 30 11.41 -1.59 -2.86
N PHE A 31 11.09 -2.85 -2.56
CA PHE A 31 10.09 -3.20 -1.54
C PHE A 31 10.51 -2.71 -0.14
N ASN A 32 11.81 -2.83 0.18
CA ASN A 32 12.32 -2.31 1.44
C ASN A 32 12.23 -0.77 1.51
N LEU A 33 12.53 -0.07 0.41
CA LEU A 33 12.38 1.38 0.34
C LEU A 33 10.91 1.79 0.51
N ASP A 34 10.00 1.14 -0.23
CA ASP A 34 8.56 1.41 -0.18
C ASP A 34 8.02 1.23 1.25
N THR A 35 8.34 0.11 1.91
CA THR A 35 7.94 -0.12 3.31
C THR A 35 8.46 0.98 4.25
N ASN A 36 9.74 1.37 4.10
CA ASN A 36 10.34 2.38 4.97
C ASN A 36 9.85 3.80 4.70
N ALA A 37 9.35 4.09 3.49
CA ALA A 37 8.82 5.41 3.16
C ALA A 37 7.61 5.79 4.03
N TYR A 38 6.80 4.80 4.42
CA TYR A 38 5.60 4.97 5.25
C TYR A 38 5.84 4.86 6.77
N THR A 39 7.04 4.46 7.20
CA THR A 39 7.40 4.45 8.63
C THR A 39 7.30 5.86 9.25
N ALA A 40 6.77 5.96 10.47
CA ALA A 40 6.66 7.24 11.18
C ALA A 40 8.02 7.97 11.30
N GLY A 41 7.98 9.30 11.21
CA GLY A 41 9.15 10.16 11.36
C GLY A 41 8.71 11.60 11.63
N ALA A 42 9.16 12.56 10.83
CA ALA A 42 8.66 13.94 10.89
C ALA A 42 7.15 14.05 10.60
N LEU A 43 6.61 13.09 9.83
CA LEU A 43 5.18 12.88 9.63
C LEU A 43 4.79 11.52 10.20
N ASP A 44 3.59 11.43 10.77
CA ASP A 44 3.03 10.17 11.25
C ASP A 44 2.59 9.26 10.08
N VAL A 45 2.29 8.00 10.39
CA VAL A 45 1.86 7.01 9.39
C VAL A 45 0.56 7.46 8.72
N LYS A 46 -0.39 7.98 9.50
CA LYS A 46 -1.69 8.45 9.03
C LYS A 46 -1.55 9.49 7.91
N THR A 47 -0.73 10.51 8.13
CA THR A 47 -0.44 11.56 7.14
C THR A 47 0.24 10.98 5.91
N LYS A 48 1.19 10.05 6.10
CA LYS A 48 1.89 9.43 4.98
C LYS A 48 0.98 8.57 4.11
N GLU A 49 0.05 7.81 4.69
CA GLU A 49 -0.93 7.03 3.92
C GLU A 49 -1.90 7.93 3.14
N LEU A 50 -2.31 9.07 3.69
CA LEU A 50 -3.08 10.08 2.94
C LEU A 50 -2.31 10.64 1.74
N LEU A 51 -1.01 10.91 1.90
CA LEU A 51 -0.14 11.30 0.78
C LEU A 51 -0.01 10.19 -0.26
N GLY A 52 0.13 8.94 0.18
CA GLY A 52 0.12 7.76 -0.69
C GLY A 52 -1.17 7.61 -1.49
N LEU A 53 -2.32 7.81 -0.84
CA LEU A 53 -3.64 7.77 -1.47
C LEU A 53 -3.81 8.89 -2.51
N ALA A 54 -3.50 10.13 -2.14
CA ALA A 54 -3.62 11.28 -3.03
C ALA A 54 -2.71 11.15 -4.26
N THR A 55 -1.45 10.74 -4.07
CA THR A 55 -0.51 10.53 -5.18
C THR A 55 -0.92 9.36 -6.08
N SER A 56 -1.45 8.27 -5.51
CA SER A 56 -1.99 7.14 -6.25
C SER A 56 -3.17 7.52 -7.14
N ALA A 57 -4.04 8.42 -6.66
CA ALA A 57 -5.14 8.97 -7.44
C ALA A 57 -4.64 9.82 -8.63
N VAL A 58 -3.63 10.67 -8.42
CA VAL A 58 -2.99 11.46 -9.48
C VAL A 58 -2.34 10.56 -10.54
N LEU A 59 -1.69 9.48 -10.11
CA LEU A 59 -1.06 8.49 -11.00
C LEU A 59 -2.08 7.55 -11.68
N ARG A 60 -3.35 7.57 -11.25
CA ARG A 60 -4.42 6.67 -11.73
C ARG A 60 -4.06 5.19 -11.60
N CYS A 61 -3.49 4.82 -10.45
CA CYS A 61 -3.15 3.43 -10.12
C CYS A 61 -4.22 2.82 -9.21
N ASP A 62 -5.16 2.06 -9.76
CA ASP A 62 -6.29 1.48 -9.00
C ASP A 62 -5.84 0.60 -7.83
N ASP A 63 -4.83 -0.24 -8.02
CA ASP A 63 -4.32 -1.12 -6.95
C ASP A 63 -3.58 -0.33 -5.87
N CYS A 64 -2.93 0.78 -6.24
CA CYS A 64 -2.30 1.68 -5.27
C CYS A 64 -3.36 2.44 -4.47
N ILE A 65 -4.43 2.90 -5.13
CA ILE A 65 -5.58 3.57 -4.48
C ILE A 65 -6.23 2.61 -3.47
N LYS A 66 -6.55 1.38 -3.87
CA LYS A 66 -7.15 0.37 -2.97
C LYS A 66 -6.25 0.08 -1.77
N TYR A 67 -4.95 -0.09 -2.01
CA TYR A 67 -3.98 -0.35 -0.95
C TYR A 67 -3.89 0.80 0.07
N HIS A 68 -3.68 2.02 -0.41
CA HIS A 68 -3.57 3.18 0.50
C HIS A 68 -4.90 3.54 1.16
N LEU A 69 -6.04 3.24 0.54
CA LEU A 69 -7.35 3.42 1.17
C LEU A 69 -7.55 2.44 2.33
N GLU A 70 -7.16 1.17 2.16
CA GLU A 70 -7.17 0.18 3.25
C GLU A 70 -6.22 0.59 4.38
N LYS A 71 -4.98 0.99 4.05
CA LYS A 71 -4.00 1.44 5.05
C LYS A 71 -4.41 2.73 5.77
N ALA A 72 -5.02 3.68 5.07
CA ALA A 72 -5.61 4.86 5.70
C ALA A 72 -6.70 4.45 6.71
N HIS A 73 -7.60 3.55 6.31
CA HIS A 73 -8.66 3.05 7.20
C HIS A 73 -8.10 2.32 8.44
N GLU A 74 -7.12 1.43 8.26
CA GLU A 74 -6.43 0.73 9.37
C GLU A 74 -5.74 1.70 10.33
N ASN A 75 -5.24 2.83 9.85
CA ASN A 75 -4.57 3.88 10.64
C ASN A 75 -5.53 4.95 11.17
N GLY A 76 -6.85 4.74 11.10
CA GLY A 76 -7.84 5.63 11.73
C GLY A 76 -8.04 6.97 11.00
N VAL A 77 -7.85 6.99 9.68
CA VAL A 77 -8.30 8.10 8.83
C VAL A 77 -9.83 8.10 8.80
N SER A 78 -10.43 9.27 9.10
CA SER A 78 -11.88 9.47 9.01
C SER A 78 -12.32 9.67 7.55
N ARG A 79 -13.62 9.74 7.30
CA ARG A 79 -14.12 9.95 5.93
C ARG A 79 -13.95 11.40 5.47
N GLU A 80 -13.90 12.32 6.43
CA GLU A 80 -13.73 13.75 6.23
C GLU A 80 -12.28 14.12 5.87
N GLU A 81 -11.31 13.31 6.29
CA GLU A 81 -9.89 13.38 5.95
C GLU A 81 -9.56 12.67 4.64
#